data_AF-A0A0C2G720-F1
#
_entry.id   AF-A0A0C2G720-F1
#
_cell.length_a   1.000
_cell.length_b   1.000
_cell.length_c   1.000
_cell.angle_alpha   90.00
_cell.angle_beta   90.00
_cell.angle_gamma   90.00
#
_symmetry.space_group_name_H-M   'P 1'
#
loop_
_entity.id
_entity.type
_entity.pdbx_description
1 polymer ?
#
loop_
_entity_poly.entity_id
_entity_poly.type
_entity_poly.pdbx_seq_one_letter_code
_entity_poly.pdbx_strand_id
1 'polypeptide(L)'
;MRKKRMAEFEAFVAKNKLQNDQFKTDEVEAAVSDQKSDSKFERFSRFLNLNCEQVLRYQRSGTHLSGTPLLATDRAPPPSEIPPCENCGAPRTFELQLMPHLLSLIDVDAMGQSIDWASVYVFTCSRSCEVANQGYAKEYIFKQDFS
;
A
#
# COMPACT_ATOMS: atom_id res chain seq x y z
N MET A 1 -1.11 8.26 15.06
CA MET A 1 -0.11 8.67 14.04
C MET A 1 0.38 10.11 14.23
N ARG A 2 -0.50 11.13 14.22
CA ARG A 2 -0.10 12.56 14.31
C ARG A 2 0.79 12.91 15.51
N LYS A 3 0.49 12.36 16.69
CA LYS A 3 1.28 12.59 17.92
C LYS A 3 2.70 12.01 17.86
N LYS A 4 2.89 10.91 17.14
CA LYS A 4 4.20 10.24 17.01
C LYS A 4 5.12 11.04 16.08
N ARG A 5 4.60 11.47 14.92
CA ARG A 5 5.33 12.37 14.01
C ARG A 5 5.66 13.72 14.65
N MET A 6 4.77 14.26 15.47
CA MET A 6 5.00 15.52 16.19
C MET A 6 6.12 15.38 17.23
N ALA A 7 6.14 14.28 17.98
CA ALA A 7 7.21 13.98 18.93
C ALA A 7 8.56 13.71 18.24
N GLU A 8 8.57 13.03 17.08
CA GLU A 8 9.77 12.80 16.28
C GLU A 8 10.34 14.12 15.73
N PHE A 9 9.47 15.04 15.29
CA PHE A 9 9.84 16.37 14.84
C PHE A 9 10.36 17.25 15.99
N GLU A 10 9.69 17.27 17.13
CA GLU A 10 10.14 18.00 18.33
C GLU A 10 11.50 17.50 18.84
N ALA A 11 11.71 16.17 18.86
CA ALA A 11 12.99 15.58 19.23
C ALA A 11 14.10 15.96 18.24
N PHE A 12 13.79 16.01 16.94
CA PHE A 12 14.73 16.44 15.90
C PHE A 12 15.11 17.92 16.03
N VAL A 13 14.13 18.80 16.25
CA VAL A 13 14.34 20.24 16.47
C VAL A 13 15.15 20.49 17.74
N ALA A 14 14.86 19.77 18.82
CA ALA A 14 15.59 19.87 20.09
C ALA A 14 17.04 19.40 19.97
N LYS A 15 17.28 18.30 19.23
CA LYS A 15 18.62 17.74 19.03
C LYS A 15 19.53 18.67 18.21
N ASN A 16 18.97 19.40 17.26
CA ASN A 16 19.71 20.27 16.35
C ASN A 16 19.68 21.77 16.73
N LYS A 17 19.05 22.13 17.86
CA LYS A 17 18.91 23.52 18.36
C LYS A 17 18.36 24.50 17.30
N LEU A 18 17.43 24.03 16.48
CA LEU A 18 16.88 24.83 15.37
C LEU A 18 15.83 25.82 15.89
N GLN A 19 15.98 27.11 15.57
CA GLN A 19 14.90 28.07 15.70
C GLN A 19 14.00 28.01 14.47
N ASN A 20 12.69 28.15 14.68
CA ASN A 20 11.62 27.86 13.71
C ASN A 20 11.67 28.67 12.38
N ASP A 21 12.52 29.70 12.29
CA ASP A 21 12.62 30.64 11.16
C ASP A 21 13.89 30.51 10.30
N GLN A 22 14.79 29.55 10.58
CA GLN A 22 16.00 29.33 9.76
C GLN A 22 16.13 27.88 9.32
N PHE A 23 15.22 27.41 8.48
CA PHE A 23 15.49 26.22 7.67
C PHE A 23 16.44 26.62 6.54
N LYS A 24 17.73 26.33 6.69
CA LYS A 24 18.64 26.30 5.55
C LYS A 24 18.33 25.04 4.74
N THR A 25 18.15 25.19 3.43
CA THR A 25 17.85 24.10 2.49
C THR A 25 18.79 22.91 2.70
N ASP A 26 20.07 23.18 2.95
CA ASP A 26 21.11 22.18 3.16
C ASP A 26 20.88 21.30 4.41
N GLU A 27 20.27 21.83 5.47
CA GLU A 27 19.97 21.07 6.70
C GLU A 27 18.72 20.19 6.53
N VAL A 28 17.75 20.65 5.73
CA VAL A 28 16.58 19.85 5.32
C VAL A 28 17.04 18.72 4.40
N GLU A 29 17.89 19.01 3.42
CA GLU A 29 18.46 18.02 2.51
C GLU A 29 19.30 16.97 3.25
N ALA A 30 20.12 17.37 4.22
CA ALA A 30 20.87 16.44 5.05
C ALA A 30 19.94 15.52 5.87
N ALA A 31 18.88 16.07 6.47
CA ALA A 31 17.91 15.31 7.23
C ALA A 31 17.07 14.34 6.36
N VAL A 32 16.81 14.70 5.10
CA VAL A 32 16.17 13.83 4.10
C VAL A 32 17.15 12.78 3.59
N SER A 33 18.44 13.09 3.48
CA SER A 33 19.48 12.15 3.04
C SER A 33 19.71 10.99 4.03
N ASP A 34 19.50 11.24 5.33
CA ASP A 34 19.53 10.20 6.38
C ASP A 34 18.25 9.34 6.38
N GLN A 35 17.20 9.72 5.65
CA GLN A 35 16.05 8.87 5.43
C GLN A 35 16.37 7.84 4.36
N LYS A 36 16.28 6.56 4.72
CA LYS A 36 16.40 5.44 3.79
C LYS A 36 15.43 5.67 2.62
N SER A 37 15.96 5.72 1.39
CA SER A 37 15.17 5.95 0.18
C SER A 37 14.09 4.88 0.03
N ASP A 38 12.88 5.32 -0.29
CA ASP A 38 11.73 4.44 -0.47
C ASP A 38 11.52 4.18 -1.97
N SER A 39 12.33 3.26 -2.49
CA SER A 39 12.35 2.92 -3.91
C SER A 39 10.98 2.43 -4.42
N LYS A 40 10.22 1.75 -3.56
CA LYS A 40 8.86 1.30 -3.88
C LYS A 40 7.90 2.47 -3.95
N PHE A 41 7.99 3.44 -3.04
CA PHE A 41 7.20 4.67 -3.11
C PHE A 41 7.48 5.48 -4.36
N GLU A 42 8.75 5.63 -4.76
CA GLU A 42 9.12 6.31 -6.01
C GLU A 42 8.52 5.59 -7.23
N ARG A 43 8.67 4.26 -7.29
CA ARG A 43 8.09 3.44 -8.36
C ARG A 43 6.57 3.53 -8.40
N PHE A 44 5.92 3.48 -7.23
CA PHE A 44 4.48 3.59 -7.08
C PHE A 44 3.98 4.97 -7.52
N SER A 45 4.64 6.04 -7.08
CA SER A 45 4.32 7.42 -7.45
C SER A 45 4.46 7.65 -8.95
N ARG A 46 5.54 7.16 -9.56
CA ARG A 46 5.71 7.21 -11.02
C ARG A 46 4.59 6.49 -11.74
N PHE A 47 4.13 5.36 -11.22
CA PHE A 47 3.03 4.60 -11.82
C PHE A 47 1.69 5.34 -11.67
N LEU A 48 1.39 5.90 -10.49
CA LEU A 48 0.20 6.72 -10.27
C LEU A 48 0.16 7.93 -11.22
N ASN A 49 1.30 8.57 -11.47
CA ASN A 49 1.36 9.73 -12.35
C ASN A 49 1.10 9.40 -13.83
N LEU A 50 1.17 8.14 -14.25
CA LEU A 50 0.79 7.73 -15.60
C LEU A 50 -0.74 7.73 -15.79
N ASN A 51 -1.48 7.40 -14.72
CA ASN A 51 -2.93 7.40 -14.71
C ASN A 51 -3.46 7.53 -13.27
N CYS A 52 -3.63 8.77 -12.81
CA CYS A 52 -3.98 9.07 -11.42
C CYS A 52 -5.44 8.75 -11.08
N GLU A 53 -6.30 8.62 -12.10
CA GLU A 53 -7.72 8.26 -11.95
C GLU A 53 -7.93 6.74 -11.92
N GLN A 54 -6.86 5.95 -12.06
CA GLN A 54 -6.96 4.50 -11.99
C GLN A 54 -7.46 4.08 -10.60
N VAL A 55 -8.56 3.33 -10.58
CA VAL A 55 -9.12 2.74 -9.34
C VAL A 55 -8.73 1.29 -9.12
N LEU A 56 -8.33 0.59 -10.19
CA LEU A 56 -8.01 -0.83 -10.17
C LEU A 56 -6.87 -1.14 -11.13
N ARG A 57 -5.93 -1.95 -10.68
CA ARG A 57 -4.84 -2.52 -11.48
C ARG A 57 -4.94 -4.04 -11.42
N TYR A 58 -5.29 -4.63 -12.55
CA TYR A 58 -5.37 -6.09 -12.70
C TYR A 58 -4.05 -6.64 -13.24
N GLN A 59 -3.45 -7.61 -12.54
CA GLN A 59 -2.31 -8.37 -13.04
C GLN A 59 -2.24 -9.71 -12.32
N ARG A 60 -2.89 -10.72 -12.88
CA ARG A 60 -2.86 -12.08 -12.35
C ARG A 60 -1.62 -12.83 -12.78
N SER A 61 -1.07 -13.66 -11.89
CA SER A 61 -0.03 -14.62 -12.24
C SER A 61 -0.53 -15.60 -13.31
N GLY A 62 0.14 -15.63 -14.46
CA GLY A 62 -0.08 -16.60 -15.54
C GLY A 62 1.06 -17.61 -15.64
N THR A 63 1.02 -18.48 -16.65
CA THR A 63 2.03 -19.53 -16.88
C THR A 63 3.45 -19.00 -17.11
N HIS A 64 3.59 -17.74 -17.55
CA HIS A 64 4.88 -17.14 -17.93
C HIS A 64 5.23 -15.85 -17.19
N LEU A 65 4.32 -15.28 -16.39
CA LEU A 65 4.55 -14.05 -15.64
C LEU A 65 3.93 -14.18 -14.26
N SER A 66 4.77 -14.03 -13.22
CA SER A 66 4.26 -13.85 -11.86
C SER A 66 3.65 -12.45 -11.74
N GLY A 67 2.39 -12.38 -11.33
CA GLY A 67 1.75 -11.14 -10.93
C GLY A 67 2.40 -10.65 -9.64
N THR A 68 2.95 -9.44 -9.68
CA THR A 68 3.59 -8.83 -8.50
C THR A 68 2.80 -7.61 -8.06
N PRO A 69 2.43 -7.50 -6.77
CA PRO A 69 1.84 -6.29 -6.23
C PRO A 69 2.75 -5.08 -6.45
N LEU A 70 2.17 -3.96 -6.85
CA LEU A 70 2.85 -2.68 -6.83
C LEU A 70 2.72 -2.10 -5.41
N LEU A 71 3.78 -2.29 -4.64
CA LEU A 71 3.90 -1.82 -3.27
C LEU A 71 4.05 -0.29 -3.22
N ALA A 72 3.29 0.37 -2.36
CA ALA A 72 3.33 1.81 -2.17
C ALA A 72 4.52 2.28 -1.31
N THR A 73 5.12 1.40 -0.51
CA THR A 73 6.27 1.74 0.34
C THR A 73 7.13 0.51 0.67
N ASP A 74 8.43 0.73 0.85
CA ASP A 74 9.38 -0.22 1.43
C ASP A 74 9.17 -0.46 2.94
N ARG A 75 8.45 0.44 3.61
CA ARG A 75 8.29 0.47 5.07
C ARG A 75 7.14 -0.41 5.57
N ALA A 76 6.21 -0.79 4.69
CA ALA A 76 5.08 -1.68 4.98
C ALA A 76 5.10 -2.86 4.00
N PRO A 77 5.90 -3.91 4.24
CA PRO A 77 6.00 -5.03 3.30
C PRO A 77 4.66 -5.79 3.16
N PRO A 78 4.48 -6.55 2.06
CA PRO A 78 3.33 -7.43 1.87
C PRO A 78 3.27 -8.52 2.96
N PRO A 79 2.14 -9.23 3.09
CA PRO A 79 1.98 -10.24 4.13
C PRO A 79 3.00 -11.36 3.93
N SER A 80 3.58 -11.81 5.03
CA SER A 80 4.59 -12.89 5.04
C SER A 80 4.00 -14.24 4.64
N GLU A 81 2.70 -14.44 4.91
CA GLU A 81 2.00 -15.68 4.63
C GLU A 81 0.60 -15.41 4.09
N ILE A 82 0.26 -16.10 3.01
CA ILE A 82 -1.05 -16.03 2.36
C ILE A 82 -1.69 -17.42 2.52
N PRO A 83 -2.86 -17.54 3.16
CA PRO A 83 -3.50 -18.83 3.38
C PRO A 83 -3.91 -19.48 2.05
N PRO A 84 -3.83 -20.82 1.94
CA PRO A 84 -4.28 -21.53 0.75
C PRO A 84 -5.80 -21.40 0.55
N CYS A 85 -6.25 -21.65 -0.67
CA CYS A 85 -7.66 -21.64 -1.04
C CYS A 85 -8.46 -22.62 -0.16
N GLU A 86 -9.51 -22.12 0.48
CA GLU A 86 -10.38 -22.91 1.37
C GLU A 86 -11.12 -24.04 0.62
N ASN A 87 -11.35 -23.88 -0.70
CA ASN A 87 -12.13 -24.82 -1.49
C ASN A 87 -11.30 -26.03 -1.98
N CYS A 88 -10.06 -25.82 -2.41
CA CYS A 88 -9.24 -26.86 -3.04
C CYS A 88 -7.81 -27.01 -2.48
N GLY A 89 -7.43 -26.20 -1.49
CA GLY A 89 -6.11 -26.22 -0.88
C GLY A 89 -4.97 -25.67 -1.74
N ALA A 90 -5.23 -25.24 -2.98
CA ALA A 90 -4.21 -24.65 -3.83
C ALA A 90 -3.72 -23.29 -3.28
N PRO A 91 -2.47 -22.89 -3.51
CA PRO A 91 -1.98 -21.59 -3.06
C PRO A 91 -2.77 -20.46 -3.72
N ARG A 92 -2.92 -19.34 -3.01
CA ARG A 92 -3.45 -18.11 -3.60
C ARG A 92 -2.32 -17.28 -4.22
N THR A 93 -2.61 -16.60 -5.32
CA THR A 93 -1.68 -15.74 -6.06
C THR A 93 -2.27 -14.36 -6.22
N PHE A 94 -1.41 -13.35 -6.35
CA PHE A 94 -1.87 -11.99 -6.63
C PHE A 94 -2.70 -11.96 -7.92
N GLU A 95 -3.84 -11.28 -7.88
CA GLU A 95 -4.73 -11.11 -9.03
C GLU A 95 -4.90 -9.64 -9.40
N LEU A 96 -5.22 -8.80 -8.42
CA LEU A 96 -5.46 -7.39 -8.65
C LEU A 96 -5.17 -6.56 -7.41
N GLN A 97 -5.04 -5.25 -7.63
CA GLN A 97 -4.96 -4.28 -6.55
C GLN A 97 -5.92 -3.10 -6.78
N LEU A 98 -6.53 -2.62 -5.70
CA LEU A 98 -7.30 -1.38 -5.68
C LEU A 98 -6.36 -0.21 -5.39
N MET A 99 -6.53 0.85 -6.15
CA MET A 99 -5.68 2.03 -6.15
C MET A 99 -6.25 3.15 -5.26
N PRO A 100 -5.43 4.11 -4.79
CA PRO A 100 -5.88 5.18 -3.90
C PRO A 100 -7.05 6.01 -4.43
N HIS A 101 -7.13 6.24 -5.75
CA HIS A 101 -8.17 7.10 -6.33
C HIS A 101 -9.58 6.60 -6.04
N LEU A 102 -9.76 5.28 -5.84
CA LEU A 102 -11.04 4.70 -5.45
C LEU A 102 -11.61 5.37 -4.18
N LEU A 103 -10.75 5.77 -3.23
CA LEU A 103 -11.16 6.46 -2.00
C LEU A 103 -11.88 7.79 -2.27
N SER A 104 -11.53 8.47 -3.37
CA SER A 104 -12.18 9.73 -3.74
C SER A 104 -13.55 9.55 -4.40
N LEU A 105 -13.86 8.32 -4.84
CA LEU A 105 -15.11 7.99 -5.53
C LEU A 105 -16.11 7.25 -4.64
N ILE A 106 -15.63 6.57 -3.61
CA ILE A 106 -16.50 5.88 -2.65
C ILE A 106 -17.03 6.90 -1.64
N ASP A 107 -18.35 6.99 -1.53
CA ASP A 107 -18.99 7.89 -0.58
C ASP A 107 -18.96 7.25 0.82
N VAL A 108 -17.96 7.63 1.62
CA VAL A 108 -17.78 7.11 2.99
C VAL A 108 -18.53 8.00 3.97
N ASP A 109 -19.86 8.01 3.87
CA ASP A 109 -20.76 8.83 4.70
C ASP A 109 -20.89 8.37 6.16
N ALA A 110 -20.16 7.32 6.56
CA ALA A 110 -20.18 6.82 7.93
C ALA A 110 -19.19 7.59 8.82
N MET A 111 -19.68 8.61 9.52
CA MET A 111 -18.93 9.29 10.60
C MET A 111 -18.40 8.26 11.61
N GLY A 112 -17.09 7.97 11.57
CA GLY A 112 -16.41 7.04 12.47
C GLY A 112 -15.64 5.90 11.78
N GLN A 113 -15.85 5.67 10.48
CA GLN A 113 -15.07 4.72 9.68
C GLN A 113 -14.33 5.47 8.57
N SER A 114 -13.23 6.15 8.90
CA SER A 114 -12.35 6.70 7.86
C SER A 114 -11.66 5.54 7.16
N ILE A 115 -12.12 5.24 5.94
CA ILE A 115 -11.46 4.29 5.07
C ILE A 115 -10.30 5.03 4.39
N ASP A 116 -9.07 4.66 4.73
CA ASP A 116 -7.85 5.21 4.14
C ASP A 116 -6.86 4.07 3.90
N TRP A 117 -6.29 3.98 2.69
CA TRP A 117 -5.30 2.98 2.29
C TRP A 117 -4.41 3.51 1.17
N ALA A 118 -3.19 3.00 1.10
CA ALA A 118 -2.32 3.18 -0.07
C ALA A 118 -2.67 2.23 -1.20
N SER A 119 -2.90 0.96 -0.87
CA SER A 119 -3.30 -0.03 -1.87
C SER A 119 -3.94 -1.22 -1.18
N VAL A 120 -4.89 -1.87 -1.84
CA VAL A 120 -5.49 -3.11 -1.36
C VAL A 120 -5.16 -4.21 -2.36
N TYR A 121 -4.46 -5.25 -1.92
CA TYR A 121 -4.08 -6.39 -2.75
C TYR A 121 -5.07 -7.53 -2.57
N VAL A 122 -5.50 -8.13 -3.67
CA VAL A 122 -6.40 -9.28 -3.68
C VAL A 122 -5.65 -10.48 -4.22
N PHE A 123 -5.72 -11.57 -3.46
CA PHE A 123 -5.12 -12.85 -3.78
C PHE A 123 -6.20 -13.90 -3.94
N THR A 124 -6.15 -14.63 -5.05
CA THR A 124 -7.16 -15.61 -5.44
C THR A 124 -6.57 -16.98 -5.70
N CYS A 125 -7.41 -18.00 -5.76
CA CYS A 125 -6.98 -19.36 -6.03
C CYS A 125 -6.17 -19.46 -7.35
N SER A 126 -4.95 -20.00 -7.27
CA SER A 126 -4.08 -20.22 -8.44
C SER A 126 -4.68 -21.18 -9.48
N ARG A 127 -5.57 -22.09 -9.06
CA ARG A 127 -6.23 -23.05 -9.95
C ARG A 127 -7.54 -22.55 -10.54
N SER A 128 -8.01 -21.35 -10.14
CA SER A 128 -9.37 -20.89 -10.46
C SER A 128 -10.41 -21.99 -10.17
N CYS A 129 -10.30 -22.63 -9.00
CA CYS A 129 -11.18 -23.75 -8.68
C CYS A 129 -12.64 -23.31 -8.68
N GLU A 130 -13.53 -24.23 -9.04
CA GLU A 130 -14.96 -23.97 -9.05
C GLU A 130 -15.49 -23.63 -7.65
N VAL A 131 -16.41 -22.67 -7.60
CA VAL A 131 -17.12 -22.33 -6.37
C VAL A 131 -18.41 -23.16 -6.33
N ALA A 132 -18.56 -23.96 -5.28
CA ALA A 132 -19.73 -24.82 -5.11
C ALA A 132 -21.03 -24.00 -5.23
N ASN A 133 -22.01 -24.58 -5.95
CA ASN A 133 -23.32 -23.96 -6.20
C ASN A 133 -23.28 -22.60 -6.91
N GLN A 134 -22.18 -22.26 -7.61
CA GLN A 134 -21.99 -20.93 -8.21
C GLN A 134 -22.18 -19.78 -7.21
N GLY A 135 -21.90 -20.05 -5.92
CA GLY A 135 -22.05 -19.10 -4.83
C GLY A 135 -20.83 -18.17 -4.68
N TYR A 136 -20.64 -17.67 -3.47
CA TYR A 136 -19.49 -16.84 -3.11
C TYR A 136 -18.37 -17.67 -2.47
N ALA A 137 -17.12 -17.34 -2.78
CA ALA A 137 -15.94 -17.87 -2.12
C ALA A 137 -15.15 -16.76 -1.43
N LYS A 138 -14.50 -17.09 -0.32
CA LYS A 138 -13.63 -16.15 0.40
C LYS A 138 -12.27 -16.10 -0.28
N GLU A 139 -11.84 -14.87 -0.58
CA GLU A 139 -10.49 -14.58 -1.06
C GLU A 139 -9.68 -13.81 -0.03
N TYR A 140 -8.37 -13.79 -0.21
CA TYR A 140 -7.48 -13.16 0.74
C TYR A 140 -7.17 -11.73 0.31
N ILE A 141 -7.32 -10.80 1.26
CA ILE A 141 -7.13 -9.37 1.04
C ILE A 141 -6.04 -8.87 1.99
N PHE A 142 -5.13 -8.06 1.46
CA PHE A 142 -4.15 -7.33 2.26
C PHE A 142 -4.22 -5.84 1.97
N LYS A 143 -4.39 -5.05 3.03
CA LYS A 143 -4.37 -3.59 2.97
C LYS A 143 -2.97 -3.08 3.30
N GLN A 144 -2.42 -2.20 2.47
CA GLN A 144 -1.20 -1.45 2.76
C GLN A 144 -1.54 0.02 3.02
N ASP A 145 -0.92 0.60 4.04
CA ASP A 145 -1.07 2.02 4.41
C ASP A 145 0.17 2.83 4.01
N PHE A 146 -0.01 4.15 3.79
CA PHE A 146 1.10 5.09 3.68
C PHE A 146 1.66 5.36 5.08
N SER A 147 2.83 4.82 5.41
CA SER A 147 3.49 4.99 6.73
C SER A 147 3.73 6.45 7.12
#